data_AF-A0A7S3HPU1-F1
#
_entry.id   AF-A0A7S3HPU1-F1
#
_cell.length_a   1.000
_cell.length_b   1.000
_cell.length_c   1.000
_cell.angle_alpha   90.00
_cell.angle_beta   90.00
_cell.angle_gamma   90.00
#
_symmetry.space_group_name_H-M   'P 1'
#
loop_
_entity.id
_entity.type
_entity.pdbx_description
1 polymer ?
#
loop_
_entity_poly.entity_id
_entity_poly.type
_entity_poly.pdbx_seq_one_letter_code
_entity_poly.pdbx_strand_id
1 'polypeptide(L)'
;QNSGVRLQESANINKSLLALANCINALSERSTAANAFSPVKGSKKTNVKYRDSKLTHLLKGSLEGNCNLVMIANVNPADSTHDDTYRTLNYANRAKNLKVKPISKELAPVEATVSEIEVRLKEEND
;
A
#
# COMPACT_ATOMS: atom_id res chain seq x y z
N GLN A 1 -12.77 8.10 29.98
CA GLN A 1 -13.90 7.60 29.17
C GLN A 1 -13.95 8.42 27.89
N ASN A 2 -14.06 7.79 26.72
CA ASN A 2 -14.28 8.51 25.46
C ASN A 2 -15.77 8.85 25.34
N SER A 3 -16.13 10.09 25.66
CA SER A 3 -17.50 10.59 25.57
C SER A 3 -17.57 11.82 24.65
N GLY A 4 -18.73 12.01 24.01
CA GLY A 4 -19.00 13.13 23.11
C GLY A 4 -18.03 13.20 21.92
N VAL A 5 -17.42 14.37 21.73
CA VAL A 5 -16.51 14.66 20.59
C VAL A 5 -15.34 13.67 20.52
N ARG A 6 -14.78 13.24 21.66
CA ARG A 6 -13.66 12.29 21.70
C ARG A 6 -14.05 10.89 21.23
N LEU A 7 -15.29 10.48 21.46
CA LEU A 7 -15.80 9.21 20.93
C LEU A 7 -15.91 9.27 19.40
N GLN A 8 -16.41 10.38 18.87
CA GLN A 8 -16.56 10.56 17.43
C GLN A 8 -15.20 10.68 16.72
N GLU A 9 -14.25 11.38 17.33
CA GLU A 9 -12.86 11.41 16.90
C GLU A 9 -12.26 10.00 16.84
N SER A 10 -12.41 9.23 17.92
CA SER A 10 -11.92 7.85 17.99
C SER A 10 -12.55 6.95 16.93
N ALA A 11 -13.85 7.11 16.66
CA ALA A 11 -14.54 6.39 15.61
C ALA A 11 -13.98 6.72 14.22
N ASN A 12 -13.66 7.98 13.95
CA ASN A 12 -13.07 8.41 12.69
C ASN A 12 -11.64 7.89 12.49
N ILE A 13 -10.83 7.83 13.56
CA ILE A 13 -9.50 7.20 13.54
C ILE A 13 -9.63 5.71 13.21
N ASN A 14 -10.52 5.00 13.88
CA ASN A 14 -10.70 3.57 13.66
C ASN A 14 -11.25 3.27 12.26
N LYS A 15 -12.07 4.15 11.69
CA LYS A 15 -12.58 4.01 10.32
C LYS A 15 -11.46 3.96 9.28
N SER A 16 -10.52 4.90 9.32
CA SER A 16 -9.42 4.94 8.36
C SER A 16 -8.44 3.78 8.55
N LEU A 17 -8.15 3.40 9.81
CA LEU A 17 -7.31 2.26 10.13
C LEU A 17 -7.93 0.93 9.66
N LEU A 18 -9.23 0.75 9.85
CA LEU A 18 -9.96 -0.43 9.37
C LEU A 18 -9.95 -0.51 7.84
N ALA A 19 -10.18 0.60 7.15
CA ALA A 19 -10.09 0.67 5.70
C ALA A 19 -8.69 0.26 5.22
N LEU A 20 -7.64 0.72 5.89
CA LEU A 20 -6.26 0.35 5.59
C LEU A 20 -6.01 -1.15 5.84
N ALA A 21 -6.50 -1.70 6.95
CA ALA A 21 -6.43 -3.13 7.24
C ALA A 21 -7.03 -3.98 6.13
N ASN A 22 -8.22 -3.59 5.66
CA ASN A 22 -8.91 -4.28 4.58
C ASN A 22 -8.12 -4.21 3.26
N CYS A 23 -7.50 -3.07 2.97
CA CYS A 23 -6.65 -2.93 1.79
C CYS A 23 -5.43 -3.84 1.85
N ILE A 24 -4.73 -3.88 2.99
CA ILE A 24 -3.55 -4.72 3.18
C ILE A 24 -3.91 -6.21 3.07
N ASN A 25 -5.01 -6.64 3.69
CA ASN A 25 -5.48 -8.03 3.60
C ASN A 25 -5.70 -8.43 2.13
N ALA A 26 -6.50 -7.65 1.39
CA ALA A 26 -6.82 -7.93 -0.01
C ALA A 26 -5.59 -7.96 -0.93
N LEU A 27 -4.60 -7.10 -0.67
CA LEU A 27 -3.34 -7.07 -1.41
C LEU A 27 -2.41 -8.24 -1.04
N SER A 28 -2.35 -8.59 0.25
CA SER A 28 -1.53 -9.70 0.72
C SER A 28 -2.01 -11.06 0.18
N GLU A 29 -3.33 -11.28 0.14
CA GLU A 29 -3.95 -12.48 -0.43
C GLU A 29 -3.73 -12.58 -1.95
N ARG A 30 -3.77 -11.44 -2.65
CA ARG A 30 -3.47 -11.38 -4.09
C ARG A 30 -2.03 -11.82 -4.38
N SER A 31 -1.10 -11.42 -3.51
CA SER A 31 0.33 -11.76 -3.61
C SER A 31 0.57 -13.25 -3.34
N THR A 32 -0.06 -13.83 -2.33
CA THR A 32 0.12 -15.24 -1.98
C THR A 32 -0.54 -16.17 -3.00
N ALA A 33 -1.72 -15.83 -3.51
CA ALA A 33 -2.42 -16.61 -4.54
C ALA A 33 -1.65 -16.71 -5.86
N ALA A 34 -0.87 -15.68 -6.21
CA ALA A 34 -0.04 -15.69 -7.42
C ALA A 34 1.14 -16.69 -7.36
N ASN A 35 1.53 -17.14 -6.16
CA ASN A 35 2.70 -18.01 -5.94
C ASN A 35 2.33 -19.45 -5.55
N ALA A 36 1.05 -19.83 -5.58
CA ALA A 36 0.60 -21.17 -5.20
C ALA A 36 0.88 -22.22 -6.30
N PHE A 37 1.27 -23.44 -5.90
CA PHE A 37 1.63 -24.58 -6.77
C PHE A 37 0.55 -24.97 -7.79
N SER A 38 -0.71 -24.64 -7.50
CA SER A 38 -1.81 -24.72 -8.44
C SER A 38 -2.40 -23.32 -8.59
N PRO A 39 -2.13 -22.60 -9.71
CA PRO A 39 -2.78 -21.33 -9.96
C PRO A 39 -4.27 -21.63 -10.14
N VAL A 40 -5.08 -21.25 -9.15
CA VAL A 40 -6.54 -21.33 -9.27
C VAL A 40 -6.95 -20.44 -10.44
N LYS A 41 -7.26 -21.10 -11.56
CA LYS A 41 -7.67 -20.51 -12.84
C LYS A 41 -9.00 -19.77 -12.60
N GLY A 42 -8.91 -18.52 -12.15
CA GLY A 42 -10.05 -17.76 -11.67
C GLY A 42 -9.81 -16.89 -10.43
N SER A 43 -8.55 -16.67 -10.00
CA SER A 43 -8.21 -15.67 -8.99
C SER A 43 -8.83 -14.32 -9.36
N LYS A 44 -10.01 -14.03 -8.81
CA LYS A 44 -10.72 -12.78 -8.99
C LYS A 44 -9.73 -11.66 -8.71
N LYS A 45 -9.63 -10.68 -9.60
CA LYS A 45 -8.98 -9.41 -9.28
C LYS A 45 -9.66 -8.90 -8.00
N THR A 46 -9.01 -9.05 -6.85
CA THR A 46 -9.52 -8.52 -5.59
C THR A 46 -9.51 -7.02 -5.75
N ASN A 47 -10.70 -6.43 -5.91
CA ASN A 47 -10.82 -5.00 -6.08
C ASN A 47 -10.58 -4.34 -4.72
N VAL A 48 -9.40 -3.75 -4.56
CA VAL A 48 -9.01 -3.12 -3.30
C VAL A 48 -9.76 -1.79 -3.15
N LYS A 49 -10.49 -1.65 -2.04
CA LYS A 49 -11.39 -0.51 -1.80
C LYS A 49 -10.66 0.70 -1.21
N TYR A 50 -9.76 1.32 -1.96
CA TYR A 50 -9.04 2.50 -1.49
C TYR A 50 -9.94 3.72 -1.22
N ARG A 51 -11.18 3.72 -1.72
CA ARG A 51 -12.14 4.83 -1.56
C ARG A 51 -12.89 4.81 -0.23
N ASP A 52 -12.79 3.74 0.56
CA ASP A 52 -13.49 3.63 1.85
C ASP A 52 -12.96 4.65 2.89
N SER A 53 -11.76 5.18 2.69
CA SER A 53 -11.23 6.31 3.46
C SER A 53 -10.34 7.24 2.62
N LYS A 54 -10.23 8.51 3.03
CA LYS A 54 -9.28 9.46 2.42
C LYS A 54 -7.82 8.99 2.57
N LEU A 55 -7.50 8.37 3.71
CA LEU A 55 -6.15 7.85 3.99
C LEU A 55 -5.73 6.77 2.99
N THR A 56 -6.57 5.76 2.78
CA THR A 56 -6.29 4.68 1.83
C THR A 56 -6.24 5.16 0.40
N HIS A 57 -6.98 6.21 0.06
CA HIS A 57 -6.92 6.83 -1.27
C HIS A 57 -5.55 7.47 -1.50
N LEU A 58 -5.06 8.25 -0.54
CA LEU A 58 -3.72 8.86 -0.61
C LEU A 58 -2.61 7.80 -0.67
N LEU A 59 -2.75 6.73 0.11
CA LEU A 59 -1.75 5.66 0.19
C LEU A 59 -1.81 4.65 -0.96
N LYS A 60 -2.78 4.75 -1.88
CA LYS A 60 -2.93 3.82 -3.01
C LYS A 60 -1.62 3.66 -3.79
N GLY A 61 -0.98 4.78 -4.16
CA GLY A 61 0.28 4.77 -4.89
C GLY A 61 1.42 4.06 -4.15
N SER A 62 1.43 4.16 -2.81
CA SER A 62 2.43 3.50 -1.95
C SER A 62 2.18 2.01 -1.77
N LEU A 63 0.91 1.57 -1.79
CA LEU A 63 0.52 0.18 -1.50
C LEU A 63 0.53 -0.75 -2.72
N GLU A 64 0.27 -0.22 -3.92
CA GLU A 64 0.22 -1.03 -5.17
C GLU A 64 0.99 -0.43 -6.35
N GLY A 65 1.59 0.75 -6.17
CA GLY A 65 2.23 1.50 -7.25
C GLY A 65 3.76 1.46 -7.22
N ASN A 66 4.34 2.48 -7.85
CA ASN A 66 5.77 2.72 -7.89
C ASN A 66 6.22 3.43 -6.60
N CYS A 67 6.56 2.66 -5.59
CA CYS A 67 7.03 3.18 -4.31
C CYS A 67 7.89 2.14 -3.59
N ASN A 68 8.90 2.60 -2.86
CA ASN A 68 9.56 1.81 -1.83
C ASN A 68 8.74 1.94 -0.54
N LEU A 69 8.04 0.87 -0.17
CA LEU A 69 7.17 0.85 1.00
C LEU A 69 7.90 0.30 2.23
N VAL A 70 7.90 1.07 3.32
CA VAL A 70 8.39 0.65 4.64
C VAL A 70 7.28 0.88 5.66
N MET A 71 7.05 -0.09 6.52
CA MET A 71 6.12 0.02 7.64
C MET A 71 6.91 -0.07 8.96
N ILE A 72 6.68 0.88 9.86
CA ILE A 72 7.21 0.86 11.23
C ILE A 72 6.07 0.45 12.16
N ALA A 73 6.25 -0.65 12.89
CA ALA A 73 5.27 -1.15 13.84
C ALA A 73 5.72 -0.77 15.27
N ASN A 74 4.97 0.14 15.89
CA ASN A 74 5.21 0.55 17.27
C ASN A 74 4.40 -0.35 18.22
N VAL A 75 5.07 -0.96 19.19
CA VAL A 75 4.48 -1.89 20.15
C VAL A 75 4.76 -1.46 21.58
N ASN A 76 3.89 -1.85 22.51
CA ASN A 76 4.07 -1.62 23.94
C ASN A 76 4.40 -2.96 24.64
N PRO A 77 5.50 -3.04 25.42
CA PRO A 77 5.88 -4.26 26.12
C PRO A 77 5.00 -4.60 27.33
N ALA A 78 4.09 -3.72 27.75
CA ALA A 78 3.22 -3.95 28.89
C ALA A 78 2.17 -5.05 28.62
N ASP A 79 2.00 -5.94 29.58
CA ASP A 79 1.02 -7.05 29.54
C ASP A 79 -0.43 -6.56 29.37
N SER A 80 -0.76 -5.41 29.98
CA SER A 80 -2.07 -4.76 29.84
C SER A 80 -2.43 -4.35 28.40
N THR A 81 -1.43 -4.28 27.51
CA THR A 81 -1.58 -3.93 26.09
C THR A 81 -1.22 -5.08 25.16
N HIS A 82 -1.08 -6.29 25.69
CA HIS A 82 -0.68 -7.47 24.94
C HIS A 82 -1.52 -7.67 23.67
N ASP A 83 -2.84 -7.56 23.78
CA ASP A 83 -3.76 -7.78 22.65
C ASP A 83 -3.59 -6.74 21.54
N ASP A 84 -3.35 -5.48 21.88
CA ASP A 84 -3.13 -4.41 20.91
C ASP A 84 -1.76 -4.52 20.24
N THR A 85 -0.73 -4.91 21.01
CA THR A 85 0.59 -5.27 20.48
C THR A 85 0.49 -6.44 19.51
N TYR A 86 -0.23 -7.52 19.87
CA TYR A 86 -0.45 -8.67 19.02
C TYR A 86 -1.18 -8.30 17.72
N ARG A 87 -2.24 -7.47 17.80
CA ARG A 87 -2.95 -6.94 16.62
C ARG A 87 -2.02 -6.15 15.71
N THR A 88 -1.15 -5.32 16.27
CA THR A 88 -0.17 -4.51 15.53
C THR A 88 0.85 -5.38 14.81
N LEU A 89 1.39 -6.41 15.47
CA LEU A 89 2.33 -7.34 14.87
C LEU A 89 1.70 -8.17 13.76
N ASN A 90 0.47 -8.64 13.96
CA ASN A 90 -0.29 -9.34 12.91
C ASN A 90 -0.52 -8.46 11.69
N TYR A 91 -0.81 -7.18 11.92
CA TYR A 91 -0.97 -6.21 10.86
C TYR A 91 0.32 -6.05 10.05
N ALA A 92 1.46 -5.87 10.72
CA ALA A 92 2.78 -5.77 10.09
C ALA A 92 3.16 -7.05 9.32
N ASN A 93 2.84 -8.22 9.87
CA ASN A 93 3.09 -9.51 9.21
C ASN A 93 2.32 -9.65 7.89
N ARG A 94 1.08 -9.14 7.80
CA ARG A 94 0.33 -9.10 6.54
C ARG A 94 0.93 -8.10 5.56
N ALA A 95 1.32 -6.92 6.05
CA ALA A 95 1.96 -5.88 5.24
C ALA A 95 3.28 -6.35 4.60
N LYS A 96 4.03 -7.24 5.26
CA LYS A 96 5.26 -7.85 4.71
C LYS A 96 5.04 -8.56 3.37
N ASN A 97 3.84 -9.10 3.12
CA ASN A 97 3.53 -9.84 1.90
C ASN A 97 3.08 -8.95 0.74
N LEU A 98 2.98 -7.64 0.95
CA LEU A 98 2.64 -6.69 -0.11
C LEU A 98 3.74 -6.68 -1.18
N LYS A 99 3.31 -6.75 -2.44
CA LYS A 99 4.19 -6.68 -3.61
C LYS A 99 4.01 -5.32 -4.27
N VAL A 100 4.89 -4.39 -3.93
CA VAL A 100 5.05 -3.12 -4.62
C VAL A 100 5.97 -3.29 -5.83
N LYS A 101 5.80 -2.46 -6.85
CA LYS A 101 6.61 -2.49 -8.08
C LYS A 101 7.39 -1.17 -8.19
N PRO A 102 8.43 -0.97 -7.38
CA PRO A 102 9.27 0.21 -7.52
C PRO A 102 9.96 0.15 -8.89
N ILE A 103 9.76 1.19 -9.69
CA ILE A 103 10.49 1.43 -10.92
C ILE A 103 11.72 2.20 -10.50
N SER A 104 12.89 1.57 -10.57
CA SER A 104 14.16 2.27 -10.46
C SER A 104 14.20 3.30 -11.57
N LYS A 105 14.09 4.59 -11.21
CA LYS A 105 14.55 5.65 -12.09
C LYS A 105 16.07 5.58 -12.04
N GLU A 106 16.64 4.73 -12.88
CA GLU A 106 18.01 4.94 -13.31
C GLU A 106 18.02 6.35 -13.89
N LEU A 107 18.83 7.24 -13.31
CA LEU A 107 19.02 8.57 -13.86
C LEU A 107 19.71 8.36 -15.20
N ALA A 108 18.93 8.15 -16.26
CA ALA A 108 19.45 8.27 -17.61
C ALA A 108 20.19 9.61 -17.68
N PRO A 109 21.43 9.67 -18.19
CA PRO A 109 22.13 10.93 -18.31
C PRO A 109 21.21 11.88 -19.08
N VAL A 110 20.94 13.04 -18.48
CA VAL A 110 19.93 14.01 -18.95
C VAL A 110 20.13 14.34 -20.45
N GLU A 111 21.38 14.31 -20.91
CA GLU A 111 21.79 14.49 -22.30
C GLU A 111 21.20 13.45 -23.27
N ALA A 112 21.07 12.17 -22.86
CA ALA A 112 20.48 11.13 -23.69
C ALA A 112 18.99 11.36 -23.91
N THR A 113 18.27 11.85 -22.89
CA THR A 113 16.84 12.15 -23.02
C THR A 113 16.56 13.40 -23.83
N VAL A 114 17.39 14.45 -23.73
CA VAL A 114 17.20 15.68 -24.51
C VAL A 114 17.49 15.45 -25.99
N SER A 115 18.58 14.73 -26.29
CA SER A 115 18.93 14.38 -27.68
C SER A 115 17.89 13.48 -28.35
N GLU A 116 17.33 12.48 -27.66
CA GLU A 116 16.22 11.67 -28.19
C GLU A 116 14.94 12.50 -28.43
N ILE A 117 14.64 13.46 -27.56
CA ILE A 117 13.48 14.36 -27.73
C ILE A 117 13.69 15.29 -28.93
N GLU A 118 14.90 15.84 -29.12
CA GLU A 118 15.23 16.69 -30.26
C GLU A 118 15.17 15.95 -31.60
N VAL A 119 15.63 14.69 -31.64
CA VAL A 119 15.54 13.85 -32.84
C VAL A 119 14.08 13.59 -33.20
N ARG A 120 13.24 13.22 -32.23
CA ARG A 120 11.80 13.01 -32.45
C ARG A 120 11.08 14.27 -32.93
N LEU A 121 11.43 15.44 -32.38
CA LEU A 121 10.84 16.71 -32.79
C LEU A 121 11.24 17.12 -34.21
N LYS A 122 12.42 16.68 -34.70
CA LYS A 122 12.78 16.87 -36.11
C LYS A 122 11.99 15.94 -37.03
N GLU A 123 11.84 14.68 -36.65
CA GLU A 123 11.06 13.70 -37.42
C GLU A 123 9.57 14.04 -37.52
N GLU A 124 8.98 14.73 -36.53
CA GLU A 124 7.57 15.18 -36.59
C GLU A 124 7.36 16.48 -37.38
N ASN A 125 8.42 17.26 -37.61
CA ASN A 125 8.35 18.55 -38.31
C ASN A 125 8.83 18.51 -39.77
N ASP A 126 9.31 17.36 -40.24
CA ASP A 126 9.57 17.04 -41.65
C ASP A 126 8.40 16.27 -42.28
#